data_AF-A0A7C3SK96-F1
#
_entry.id   AF-A0A7C3SK96-F1
#
_cell.length_a   1.000
_cell.length_b   1.000
_cell.length_c   1.000
_cell.angle_alpha   90.00
_cell.angle_beta   90.00
_cell.angle_gamma   90.00
#
_symmetry.space_group_name_H-M   'P 1'
#
loop_
_entity.id
_entity.type
_entity.pdbx_description
1 polymer ?
#
loop_
_entity_poly.entity_id
_entity_poly.type
_entity_poly.pdbx_seq_one_letter_code
_entity_poly.pdbx_strand_id
1 'polypeptide(L)'
;MRESYCGLCEECQLGSREFLETVARLKEYLIRFRANWWVHCFPGNQGFDFPEFRKGLDWFLTYTDCPGCKGSRGLDTCPIRTCAIARGLAQCSLCPDLGPCEKFDFLLAEFPDVKINLRRRQLKLKAREFHRRLEGGSSGNT
;
A
#
# COMPACT_ATOMS: atom_id res chain seq x y z
N MET A 1 8.64 2.94 8.61
CA MET A 1 8.07 3.35 7.30
C MET A 1 7.96 2.09 6.44
N ARG A 2 6.85 1.85 5.74
CA ARG A 2 6.72 0.69 4.86
C ARG A 2 7.55 0.92 3.61
N GLU A 3 8.45 0.01 3.30
CA GLU A 3 9.36 0.20 2.16
C GLU A 3 8.98 -0.67 0.96
N SER A 4 8.96 -0.05 -0.22
CA SER A 4 8.67 -0.77 -1.46
C SER A 4 9.46 -0.25 -2.64
N TYR A 5 9.73 -1.15 -3.59
CA TYR A 5 10.31 -0.80 -4.88
C TYR A 5 9.31 -0.09 -5.80
N CYS A 6 8.05 -0.56 -5.81
CA CYS A 6 7.00 -0.04 -6.69
C CYS A 6 6.27 1.19 -6.16
N GLY A 7 6.49 1.62 -4.91
CA GLY A 7 5.81 2.79 -4.32
C GLY A 7 4.40 2.53 -3.76
N LEU A 8 3.76 1.39 -4.06
CA LEU A 8 2.40 1.06 -3.59
C LEU A 8 2.25 1.05 -2.07
N CYS A 9 3.29 0.68 -1.33
CA CYS A 9 3.19 0.59 0.13
C CYS A 9 2.95 1.95 0.81
N GLU A 10 3.17 3.07 0.11
CA GLU A 10 2.92 4.41 0.64
C GLU A 10 1.44 4.80 0.60
N GLU A 11 0.65 4.16 -0.26
CA GLU A 11 -0.80 4.40 -0.38
C GLU A 11 -1.61 3.26 0.26
N CYS A 12 -0.93 2.25 0.83
CA CYS A 12 -1.56 1.09 1.44
C CYS A 12 -2.33 1.46 2.72
N GLN A 13 -3.62 1.15 2.74
CA GLN A 13 -4.54 1.46 3.84
C GLN A 13 -4.46 0.51 5.03
N LEU A 14 -3.68 -0.57 4.95
CA LEU A 14 -3.45 -1.44 6.11
C LEU A 14 -3.00 -0.57 7.29
N GLY A 15 -3.51 -0.80 8.49
CA GLY A 15 -3.14 -0.02 9.67
C GLY A 15 -3.49 1.48 9.62
N SER A 16 -4.22 1.97 8.61
CA SER A 16 -4.68 3.36 8.61
C SER A 16 -5.69 3.56 9.74
N ARG A 17 -5.59 4.71 10.43
CA ARG A 17 -6.43 4.98 11.62
C ARG A 17 -7.92 4.87 11.29
N GLU A 18 -8.34 5.47 10.19
CA GLU A 18 -9.74 5.46 9.74
C GLU A 18 -10.26 4.04 9.46
N PHE A 19 -9.44 3.21 8.80
CA PHE A 19 -9.78 1.81 8.56
C PHE A 19 -9.92 1.04 9.88
N LEU A 20 -8.95 1.16 10.80
CA LEU A 20 -8.96 0.46 12.09
C LEU A 20 -10.13 0.91 12.99
N GLU A 21 -10.42 2.21 13.03
CA GLU A 21 -11.59 2.75 13.75
C GLU A 21 -12.90 2.19 13.18
N THR A 22 -12.98 2.05 11.86
CA THR A 22 -14.15 1.47 11.19
C THR A 22 -14.32 -0.02 11.55
N VAL A 23 -13.24 -0.80 11.50
CA VAL A 23 -13.23 -2.23 11.87
C VAL A 23 -13.62 -2.40 13.34
N ALA A 24 -13.05 -1.59 14.24
CA ALA A 24 -13.36 -1.63 15.66
C ALA A 24 -14.84 -1.31 15.93
N ARG A 25 -15.37 -0.26 15.31
CA ARG A 25 -16.78 0.14 15.45
C ARG A 25 -17.74 -0.93 14.94
N LEU A 26 -17.42 -1.57 13.81
CA LEU A 26 -18.21 -2.69 13.31
C LEU A 26 -18.21 -3.86 14.30
N LYS A 27 -17.04 -4.24 14.82
CA LYS A 27 -16.91 -5.29 15.83
C LYS A 27 -17.75 -4.97 17.08
N GLU A 28 -17.74 -3.73 17.56
CA GLU A 28 -18.58 -3.30 18.68
C GLU A 28 -20.08 -3.47 18.40
N TYR A 29 -20.55 -3.08 17.21
CA TYR A 29 -21.97 -3.25 16.85
C TYR A 29 -22.38 -4.72 16.86
N LEU A 30 -21.53 -5.63 16.36
CA LEU A 30 -21.81 -7.07 16.38
C LEU A 30 -21.90 -7.64 17.80
N ILE A 31 -21.05 -7.14 18.70
CA ILE A 31 -21.07 -7.50 20.13
C ILE A 31 -22.36 -6.99 20.78
N ARG A 32 -22.74 -5.72 20.56
CA ARG A 32 -23.95 -5.10 21.14
C ARG A 32 -25.23 -5.75 20.63
N PHE A 33 -25.29 -6.06 19.34
CA PHE A 33 -26.39 -6.82 18.74
C PHE A 33 -26.49 -8.24 19.32
N ARG A 34 -25.42 -8.75 19.97
CA ARG A 34 -25.30 -10.14 20.43
C ARG A 34 -25.47 -11.11 19.27
N ALA A 35 -24.80 -10.82 18.15
CA ALA A 35 -24.99 -11.54 16.89
C ALA A 35 -24.89 -13.07 17.00
N ASN A 36 -24.04 -13.59 17.90
CA ASN A 36 -23.92 -15.03 18.14
C ASN A 36 -25.23 -15.66 18.65
N TRP A 37 -25.99 -14.92 19.46
CA TRP A 37 -27.28 -15.39 19.97
C TRP A 37 -28.29 -15.48 18.83
N TRP A 38 -28.29 -14.49 17.95
CA TRP A 38 -29.21 -14.38 16.82
C TRP A 38 -28.74 -15.09 15.56
N VAL A 39 -27.67 -15.90 15.62
CA VAL A 39 -27.10 -16.54 14.42
C VAL A 39 -28.13 -17.42 13.70
N HIS A 40 -29.05 -18.02 14.47
CA HIS A 40 -30.18 -18.82 13.97
C HIS A 40 -31.27 -18.01 13.25
N CYS A 41 -31.25 -16.68 13.38
CA CYS A 41 -32.16 -15.77 12.65
C CYS A 41 -31.62 -15.39 11.26
N PHE A 42 -30.38 -15.74 10.94
CA PHE A 42 -29.78 -15.54 9.62
C PHE A 42 -29.98 -16.77 8.76
N PRO A 43 -29.88 -16.65 7.42
CA PRO A 43 -29.90 -17.78 6.48
C PRO A 43 -28.65 -18.68 6.63
N GLY A 44 -28.44 -19.24 7.83
CA GLY A 44 -27.40 -20.22 8.17
C GLY A 44 -26.03 -19.94 7.54
N ASN A 45 -25.37 -21.01 7.11
CA ASN A 45 -24.04 -20.97 6.46
C ASN A 45 -24.15 -20.82 4.92
N GLN A 46 -25.24 -20.28 4.39
CA GLN A 46 -25.35 -20.05 2.94
C GLN A 46 -24.48 -18.85 2.53
N GLY A 47 -23.21 -19.12 2.26
CA GLY A 47 -22.26 -18.13 1.74
C GLY A 47 -21.67 -17.18 2.78
N PHE A 48 -21.97 -17.34 4.08
CA PHE A 48 -21.41 -16.51 5.13
C PHE A 48 -21.13 -17.29 6.42
N ASP A 49 -19.88 -17.29 6.87
CA ASP A 49 -19.45 -17.88 8.14
C ASP A 49 -19.23 -16.76 9.16
N PHE A 50 -20.20 -16.59 10.06
CA PHE A 50 -20.18 -15.51 11.04
C PHE A 50 -19.03 -15.64 12.07
N PRO A 51 -18.76 -16.82 12.65
CA PRO A 51 -17.55 -17.05 13.45
C PRO A 51 -16.25 -16.68 12.74
N GLU A 52 -16.04 -17.12 11.50
CA GLU A 52 -14.82 -16.80 10.74
C GLU A 52 -14.71 -15.31 10.41
N PHE A 53 -15.84 -14.67 10.05
CA PHE A 53 -15.87 -13.23 9.82
C PHE A 53 -15.37 -12.44 11.05
N ARG A 54 -15.79 -12.82 12.26
CA ARG A 54 -15.32 -12.18 13.50
C ARG A 54 -13.82 -12.36 13.73
N LYS A 55 -13.29 -13.57 13.47
CA LYS A 55 -11.83 -13.80 13.52
C LYS A 55 -11.11 -12.89 12.54
N GLY A 56 -11.69 -12.64 11.37
CA GLY A 56 -11.20 -11.65 10.40
C GLY A 56 -11.10 -10.23 10.97
N LEU A 57 -12.13 -9.77 11.69
CA LEU A 57 -12.10 -8.45 12.35
C LEU A 57 -10.99 -8.37 13.41
N ASP A 58 -10.83 -9.41 14.22
CA ASP A 58 -9.75 -9.49 15.21
C ASP A 58 -8.37 -9.51 14.55
N TRP A 59 -8.24 -10.21 13.43
CA TRP A 59 -7.03 -10.28 12.64
C TRP A 59 -6.61 -8.89 12.14
N PHE A 60 -7.53 -8.12 11.55
CA PHE A 60 -7.22 -6.76 11.07
C PHE A 60 -6.79 -5.81 12.18
N LEU A 61 -7.34 -5.94 13.38
CA LEU A 61 -6.97 -5.13 14.54
C LEU A 61 -5.65 -5.57 15.18
N THR A 62 -5.24 -6.82 14.97
CA THR A 62 -3.99 -7.38 15.51
C THR A 62 -2.81 -7.14 14.57
N TYR A 63 -3.02 -7.33 13.27
CA TYR A 63 -1.96 -7.32 12.26
C TYR A 63 -2.00 -6.03 11.44
N THR A 64 -1.70 -4.90 12.11
CA THR A 64 -1.77 -3.56 11.51
C THR A 64 -0.51 -3.17 10.72
N ASP A 65 0.58 -3.93 10.90
CA ASP A 65 1.89 -3.60 10.36
C ASP A 65 2.29 -4.49 9.18
N CYS A 66 2.94 -3.86 8.20
CA CYS A 66 3.57 -4.52 7.08
C CYS A 66 4.91 -3.83 6.83
N PRO A 67 6.05 -4.54 6.87
CA PRO A 67 7.36 -3.95 6.60
C PRO A 67 7.55 -3.55 5.12
N GLY A 68 6.61 -3.95 4.25
CA GLY A 68 6.68 -3.73 2.81
C GLY A 68 7.58 -4.75 2.09
N CYS A 69 7.65 -4.67 0.77
CA CYS A 69 8.32 -5.70 -0.03
C CYS A 69 9.85 -5.71 0.11
N LYS A 70 10.46 -4.63 0.63
CA LYS A 70 11.87 -4.66 1.02
C LYS A 70 12.12 -5.43 2.33
N GLY A 71 11.09 -5.57 3.17
CA GLY A 71 11.10 -6.39 4.39
C GLY A 71 10.47 -7.76 4.21
N SER A 72 10.69 -8.42 3.07
CA SER A 72 10.25 -9.79 2.80
C SER A 72 8.73 -9.99 2.84
N ARG A 73 7.99 -9.08 2.21
CA ARG A 73 6.54 -9.20 1.93
C ARG A 73 6.23 -9.05 0.44
N GLY A 74 4.98 -9.23 0.06
CA GLY A 74 4.52 -9.13 -1.34
C GLY A 74 4.88 -10.38 -2.15
N LEU A 75 4.59 -10.36 -3.44
CA LEU A 75 4.78 -11.51 -4.33
C LEU A 75 6.24 -12.01 -4.34
N ASP A 76 6.40 -13.32 -4.31
CA ASP A 76 7.70 -14.02 -4.38
C ASP A 76 8.45 -13.65 -5.66
N THR A 77 7.75 -13.71 -6.80
CA THR A 77 8.27 -13.38 -8.13
C THR A 77 7.69 -12.05 -8.63
N CYS A 78 8.04 -10.95 -7.97
CA CYS A 78 7.63 -9.62 -8.41
C CYS A 78 8.59 -9.06 -9.49
N PRO A 79 8.15 -8.83 -10.76
CA PRO A 79 9.03 -8.35 -11.83
C PRO A 79 9.56 -6.93 -11.57
N ILE A 80 8.81 -6.11 -10.82
CA ILE A 80 9.23 -4.76 -10.43
C ILE A 80 10.38 -4.83 -9.41
N ARG A 81 10.27 -5.70 -8.40
CA ARG A 81 11.30 -5.93 -7.39
C ARG A 81 12.60 -6.38 -8.04
N THR A 82 12.55 -7.42 -8.86
CA THR A 82 13.72 -7.97 -9.54
C THR A 82 14.40 -6.92 -10.42
N CYS A 83 13.61 -6.15 -11.19
CA CYS A 83 14.13 -5.07 -12.03
C CYS A 83 14.81 -3.96 -11.20
N ALA A 84 14.19 -3.51 -10.12
CA ALA A 84 14.73 -2.44 -9.29
C ALA A 84 16.05 -2.86 -8.62
N ILE A 85 16.13 -4.08 -8.10
CA ILE A 85 17.36 -4.64 -7.52
C ILE A 85 18.46 -4.73 -8.59
N ALA A 86 18.17 -5.32 -9.76
CA ALA A 86 19.14 -5.47 -10.84
C ALA A 86 19.69 -4.13 -11.35
N ARG A 87 18.89 -3.07 -11.28
CA ARG A 87 19.27 -1.71 -11.68
C ARG A 87 19.83 -0.84 -10.54
N GLY A 88 19.91 -1.34 -9.31
CA GLY A 88 20.34 -0.56 -8.15
C GLY A 88 19.39 0.59 -7.80
N LEU A 89 18.11 0.49 -8.12
CA LEU A 89 17.11 1.53 -7.86
C LEU A 89 16.44 1.33 -6.50
N ALA A 90 16.56 2.32 -5.62
CA ALA A 90 15.85 2.31 -4.34
C ALA A 90 14.32 2.32 -4.49
N GLN A 91 13.80 2.93 -5.55
CA GLN A 91 12.37 2.98 -5.89
C GLN A 91 12.17 3.32 -7.38
N CYS A 92 11.07 2.85 -7.97
CA CYS A 92 10.71 3.09 -9.36
C CYS A 92 10.47 4.56 -9.72
N SER A 93 10.15 5.44 -8.76
CA SER A 93 10.04 6.89 -8.99
C SER A 93 11.38 7.52 -9.44
N LEU A 94 12.51 6.87 -9.14
CA LEU A 94 13.86 7.26 -9.57
C LEU A 94 14.23 6.69 -10.95
N CYS A 95 13.42 5.81 -11.53
CA CYS A 95 13.70 5.16 -12.80
C CYS A 95 13.46 6.13 -13.98
N PRO A 96 14.46 6.43 -14.84
CA PRO A 96 14.26 7.28 -16.01
C PRO A 96 13.22 6.70 -16.99
N ASP A 97 13.13 5.37 -17.05
CA ASP A 97 12.28 4.63 -18.01
C ASP A 97 10.89 4.29 -17.44
N LEU A 98 10.46 4.93 -16.34
CA LEU A 98 9.20 4.62 -15.67
C LEU A 98 7.97 4.73 -16.59
N GLY A 99 8.03 5.54 -17.64
CA GLY A 99 6.91 5.77 -18.59
C GLY A 99 6.58 4.58 -19.46
N PRO A 100 7.53 4.17 -20.30
CA PRO A 100 7.36 2.99 -21.14
C PRO A 100 7.40 1.68 -20.34
N CYS A 101 7.58 1.72 -19.01
CA CYS A 101 7.71 0.50 -18.21
C CYS A 101 6.38 -0.29 -18.13
N GLU A 102 6.38 -1.47 -18.74
CA GLU A 102 5.26 -2.44 -18.76
C GLU A 102 5.26 -3.38 -17.54
N LYS A 103 6.27 -3.31 -16.68
CA LYS A 103 6.36 -4.20 -15.49
C LYS A 103 5.24 -3.97 -14.47
N PHE A 104 4.44 -2.92 -14.64
CA PHE A 104 3.28 -2.61 -13.81
C PHE A 104 1.98 -3.20 -14.34
N ASP A 105 1.95 -3.73 -15.57
CA ASP A 105 0.70 -4.04 -16.27
C ASP A 105 -0.17 -5.06 -15.51
N PHE A 106 0.47 -6.02 -14.84
CA PHE A 106 -0.21 -7.01 -14.00
C PHE A 106 -0.90 -6.40 -12.76
N LEU A 107 -0.52 -5.19 -12.35
CA LEU A 107 -1.11 -4.46 -11.21
C LEU A 107 -2.17 -3.46 -11.65
N LEU A 108 -2.20 -3.04 -12.91
CA LEU A 108 -3.05 -1.93 -13.34
C LEU A 108 -4.55 -2.25 -13.28
N ALA A 109 -4.92 -3.53 -13.30
CA ALA A 109 -6.30 -3.96 -13.09
C ALA A 109 -6.81 -3.59 -11.68
N GLU A 110 -5.98 -3.78 -10.66
CA GLU A 110 -6.34 -3.56 -9.25
C GLU A 110 -5.92 -2.16 -8.76
N PHE A 111 -4.86 -1.60 -9.34
CA PHE A 111 -4.25 -0.33 -8.94
C PHE A 111 -4.03 0.58 -10.16
N PRO A 112 -5.10 1.05 -10.82
CA PRO A 112 -4.98 1.82 -12.07
C PRO A 112 -4.14 3.10 -11.92
N ASP A 113 -4.19 3.73 -10.74
CA ASP A 113 -3.51 5.00 -10.49
C ASP A 113 -2.04 4.86 -10.08
N VAL A 114 -1.54 3.64 -9.82
CA VAL A 114 -0.17 3.44 -9.29
C VAL A 114 0.89 4.11 -10.15
N LYS A 115 0.80 3.96 -11.47
CA LYS A 115 1.80 4.48 -12.41
C LYS A 115 1.67 6.01 -12.53
N ILE A 116 0.45 6.54 -12.45
CA ILE A 116 0.19 7.98 -12.44
C ILE A 116 0.78 8.62 -11.18
N ASN A 117 0.55 8.02 -10.01
CA ASN A 117 1.06 8.51 -8.73
C ASN A 117 2.59 8.46 -8.68
N LEU A 118 3.21 7.39 -9.18
CA LEU A 118 4.66 7.29 -9.31
C LEU A 118 5.24 8.36 -10.25
N ARG A 119 4.59 8.62 -11.38
CA ARG A 119 5.02 9.68 -12.31
C ARG A 119 4.91 11.06 -11.68
N ARG A 120 3.82 11.34 -10.96
CA ARG A 120 3.65 12.59 -10.20
C ARG A 120 4.77 12.75 -9.17
N ARG A 121 5.12 11.68 -8.47
CA ARG A 121 6.25 11.70 -7.52
C ARG A 121 7.59 11.95 -8.20
N GLN A 122 7.84 11.29 -9.33
CA GLN A 122 9.05 11.51 -10.11
C GLN A 122 9.21 12.98 -10.53
N LEU A 123 8.12 13.63 -10.96
CA LEU A 123 8.13 15.05 -11.29
C LEU A 123 8.46 15.92 -10.07
N LYS A 124 7.86 15.63 -8.91
CA LYS A 124 8.18 16.33 -7.64
C LYS A 124 9.66 16.17 -7.25
N LEU A 125 10.23 14.98 -7.41
CA LEU A 125 11.65 14.73 -7.13
C LEU A 125 12.56 15.53 -8.07
N LYS A 126 12.26 15.53 -9.38
CA LYS A 126 12.99 16.33 -10.37
C LYS A 126 12.91 17.83 -10.07
N ALA A 127 11.74 18.33 -9.69
CA ALA A 127 11.57 19.75 -9.34
C ALA A 127 12.40 20.14 -8.10
N ARG A 128 12.39 19.31 -7.05
CA ARG A 128 13.24 19.51 -5.86
C ARG A 128 14.72 19.52 -6.19
N GLU A 129 15.16 18.59 -7.03
CA GLU A 129 16.54 18.52 -7.48
C GLU A 129 16.95 19.75 -8.28
N PHE A 130 16.07 20.25 -9.15
CA PHE A 130 16.28 21.48 -9.90
C PHE A 130 16.41 22.70 -8.97
N HIS A 131 15.51 22.87 -8.00
CA HIS A 131 15.58 23.97 -7.01
C HIS A 131 16.89 23.93 -6.21
N ARG A 132 17.29 22.75 -5.72
CA ARG A 132 18.55 22.55 -4.98
C ARG A 132 19.78 23.00 -5.78
N ARG A 133 19.79 22.79 -7.09
CA ARG A 133 20.88 23.23 -7.97
C ARG A 133 20.93 24.74 -8.14
N LEU A 134 19.77 25.40 -8.18
CA LEU A 134 19.70 26.86 -8.23
C LEU A 134 20.21 27.49 -6.93
N GLU A 135 19.84 26.92 -5.77
CA GLU A 135 20.30 27.38 -4.46
C GLU A 135 21.79 27.11 -4.24
N GLY A 136 22.30 25.96 -4.66
CA GLY A 136 23.73 25.65 -4.56
C GLY A 136 24.61 26.44 -5.55
N GLY A 137 24.03 26.93 -6.65
CA GLY A 137 24.72 27.74 -7.65
C GLY A 137 24.89 29.21 -7.29
N SER A 138 24.18 29.72 -6.27
CA SER A 138 24.28 31.13 -5.84
C SER A 138 25.42 31.41 -4.85
N SER A 139 26.14 30.38 -4.40
CA SER A 139 27.20 30.48 -3.38
C SER A 139 28.63 30.60 -3.96
N GLY A 140 28.78 30.81 -5.27
CA GLY A 140 30.07 30.70 -5.97
C GLY A 140 30.59 31.97 -6.64
N ASN A 141 30.10 33.16 -6.28
CA ASN A 141 30.58 34.43 -6.85
C ASN A 141 30.64 35.54 -5.79
N THR A 142 31.71 35.51 -4.98
CA THR A 142 32.28 36.64 -4.22
C THR A 142 33.76 36.37 -4.08
#